data_AF-A0A193SYN5-F1
#
_entry.id   AF-A0A193SYN5-F1
#
_cell.length_a   1.000
_cell.length_b   1.000
_cell.length_c   1.000
_cell.angle_alpha   90.00
_cell.angle_beta   90.00
_cell.angle_gamma   90.00
#
_symmetry.space_group_name_H-M   'P 1'
#
loop_
_entity.id
_entity.type
_entity.pdbx_description
1 polymer ?
#
loop_
_entity_poly.entity_id
_entity_poly.type
_entity_poly.pdbx_seq_one_letter_code
_entity_poly.pdbx_strand_id
1 'polypeptide(L)'
;MEAYRMALFCMAIGKEKFAELFGVTLKAGDWSSVGLSKAFVFDRGPAAAMNCEDAIDWLSRLELTPTHSGQSKASVESSHPREKQSGDQPTHFQSNFNFVMAARAEIYRAIEDNRISDASGRMTEEDWLEGFAPSPNNIFKRYDSLGRNSAVNMPFEKAVRVFLTPYPISIRRDGVYLYSRRYNSQSVSDTGVFDRIARNGVIEIQAYVLTMCVRHIWIELDGELHELSMVLSAGVEPDSSDITLDDLALINEARLQAQSLLRVQKMAVPEELDQRFQQDTGQLRHSGTRKLGRPKKDAASKRDEEDFKAVMGGKK
;
A
#
# COMPACT_ATOMS: atom_id res chain seq x y z
N MET A 1 -7.82 10.44 12.75
CA MET A 1 -8.24 9.09 13.17
C MET A 1 -7.26 8.01 12.69
N GLU A 2 -6.92 7.97 11.40
CA GLU A 2 -5.95 6.99 10.85
C GLU A 2 -4.61 6.96 11.60
N ALA A 3 -4.03 8.11 11.96
CA ALA A 3 -2.78 8.14 12.72
C ALA A 3 -2.85 7.40 14.08
N TYR A 4 -3.99 7.46 14.78
CA TYR A 4 -4.17 6.76 16.06
C TYR A 4 -4.37 5.27 15.86
N ARG A 5 -5.18 4.88 14.87
CA ARG A 5 -5.29 3.46 14.46
C ARG A 5 -3.93 2.90 14.08
N MET A 6 -3.09 3.71 13.43
CA MET A 6 -1.74 3.30 13.07
C MET A 6 -0.79 3.17 14.25
N ALA A 7 -0.87 4.09 15.22
CA ALA A 7 -0.12 3.94 16.46
C ALA A 7 -0.52 2.65 17.19
N LEU A 8 -1.83 2.36 17.27
CA LEU A 8 -2.32 1.13 17.89
C LEU A 8 -1.91 -0.13 17.12
N PHE A 9 -1.96 -0.10 15.79
CA PHE A 9 -1.47 -1.19 14.95
C PHE A 9 0.04 -1.42 15.16
N CYS A 10 0.85 -0.36 15.18
CA CYS A 10 2.28 -0.41 15.49
C CYS A 10 2.54 -1.06 16.85
N MET A 11 1.78 -0.69 17.88
CA MET A 11 1.88 -1.30 19.21
C MET A 11 1.53 -2.79 19.19
N ALA A 12 0.44 -3.16 18.52
CA ALA A 12 -0.13 -4.50 18.53
C ALA A 12 0.77 -5.57 17.90
N ILE A 13 1.57 -5.20 16.89
CA ILE A 13 2.36 -6.15 16.10
C ILE A 13 3.86 -6.08 16.41
N GLY A 14 4.57 -7.13 16.03
CA GLY A 14 6.03 -7.17 16.10
C GLY A 14 6.68 -6.09 15.22
N LYS A 15 7.73 -5.46 15.73
CA LYS A 15 8.34 -4.28 15.09
C LYS A 15 9.11 -4.60 13.81
N GLU A 16 9.60 -5.83 13.69
CA GLU A 16 10.15 -6.34 12.43
C GLU A 16 9.09 -6.29 11.32
N LYS A 17 7.91 -6.87 11.57
CA LYS A 17 6.80 -6.83 10.60
C LYS A 17 6.32 -5.41 10.35
N PHE A 18 6.18 -4.58 11.41
CA PHE A 18 5.77 -3.18 11.23
C PHE A 18 6.73 -2.40 10.33
N ALA A 19 8.04 -2.52 10.56
CA ALA A 19 9.05 -1.84 9.76
C ALA A 19 9.09 -2.36 8.31
N GLU A 20 8.89 -3.67 8.10
CA GLU A 20 8.80 -4.29 6.77
C GLU A 20 7.68 -3.66 5.92
N LEU A 21 6.56 -3.28 6.53
CA LEU A 21 5.45 -2.61 5.82
C LEU A 21 5.86 -1.26 5.22
N PHE A 22 6.90 -0.62 5.77
CA PHE A 22 7.51 0.60 5.23
C PHE A 22 8.78 0.31 4.42
N GLY A 23 9.10 -0.95 4.12
CA GLY A 23 10.30 -1.34 3.38
C GLY A 23 11.59 -1.35 4.20
N VAL A 24 11.49 -1.35 5.54
CA VAL A 24 12.66 -1.37 6.45
C VAL A 24 12.86 -2.77 7.03
N THR A 25 14.07 -3.30 6.93
CA THR A 25 14.43 -4.58 7.55
C THR A 25 15.11 -4.32 8.90
N LEU A 26 14.49 -4.77 9.99
CA LEU A 26 15.05 -4.68 11.34
C LEU A 26 15.62 -6.03 11.78
N LYS A 27 16.62 -5.98 12.68
CA LYS A 27 17.12 -7.17 13.38
C LYS A 27 16.31 -7.38 14.66
N ALA A 28 16.27 -8.64 15.09
CA ALA A 28 15.66 -9.02 16.36
C ALA A 28 16.24 -8.20 17.53
N GLY A 29 15.35 -7.56 18.29
CA GLY A 29 15.71 -6.73 19.44
C GLY A 29 16.21 -5.32 19.09
N ASP A 30 16.17 -4.89 17.83
CA ASP A 30 16.36 -3.48 17.45
C ASP A 30 15.28 -2.60 18.10
N TRP A 31 14.03 -3.06 18.03
CA TRP A 31 12.87 -2.46 18.68
C TRP A 31 12.03 -3.56 19.33
N SER A 32 12.09 -3.64 20.66
CA SER A 32 11.61 -4.83 21.38
C SER A 32 10.17 -4.74 21.85
N SER A 33 9.56 -3.56 21.85
CA SER A 33 8.22 -3.40 22.40
C SER A 33 7.14 -4.01 21.50
N VAL A 34 6.21 -4.74 22.09
CA VAL A 34 5.07 -5.36 21.40
C VAL A 34 3.91 -5.55 22.39
N GLY A 35 2.69 -5.47 21.86
CA GLY A 35 1.46 -5.66 22.61
C GLY A 35 0.81 -4.35 23.04
N LEU A 36 -0.47 -4.45 23.35
CA LEU A 36 -1.34 -3.32 23.64
C LEU A 36 -1.48 -3.10 25.14
N SER A 37 -1.59 -1.85 25.57
CA SER A 37 -1.92 -1.51 26.96
C SER A 37 -3.41 -1.78 27.23
N LYS A 38 -3.74 -2.32 28.41
CA LYS A 38 -5.15 -2.50 28.83
C LYS A 38 -5.88 -1.19 29.08
N ALA A 39 -5.14 -0.10 29.26
CA ALA A 39 -5.65 1.24 29.50
C ALA A 39 -4.96 2.24 28.56
N PHE A 40 -5.75 3.05 27.86
CA PHE A 40 -5.23 4.17 27.08
C PHE A 40 -5.75 5.49 27.60
N VAL A 41 -4.85 6.46 27.59
CA VAL A 41 -5.18 7.87 27.78
C VAL A 41 -4.94 8.54 26.44
N PHE A 42 -6.01 9.03 25.81
CA PHE A 42 -5.90 9.80 24.58
C PHE A 42 -5.93 11.29 24.90
N ASP A 43 -5.05 12.05 24.26
CA ASP A 43 -5.08 13.51 24.38
C ASP A 43 -6.32 14.08 23.66
N ARG A 44 -6.92 15.12 24.22
CA ARG A 44 -8.12 15.81 23.67
C ARG A 44 -7.78 16.73 22.49
N GLY A 45 -6.84 16.30 21.64
CA GLY A 45 -6.57 16.89 20.34
C GLY A 45 -7.54 16.36 19.27
N PRO A 46 -7.11 16.24 17.99
CA PRO A 46 -7.96 15.73 16.89
C PRO A 46 -8.47 14.27 17.05
N ALA A 47 -8.20 13.62 18.19
CA ALA A 47 -8.70 12.30 18.60
C ALA A 47 -9.92 12.33 19.53
N ALA A 48 -10.43 13.51 19.93
CA ALA A 48 -11.55 13.61 20.88
C ALA A 48 -12.85 12.89 20.43
N ALA A 49 -12.95 12.52 19.14
CA ALA A 49 -14.05 11.76 18.55
C ALA A 49 -13.72 10.28 18.30
N MET A 50 -12.65 9.73 18.89
CA MET A 50 -12.30 8.33 18.72
C MET A 50 -13.24 7.44 19.53
N ASN A 51 -14.31 6.95 18.90
CA ASN A 51 -15.11 5.83 19.43
C ASN A 51 -14.27 4.54 19.36
N CYS A 52 -13.35 4.38 20.31
CA CYS A 52 -12.63 3.12 20.53
C CYS A 52 -13.52 2.06 21.18
N GLU A 53 -14.60 2.49 21.83
CA GLU A 53 -15.47 1.66 22.66
C GLU A 53 -16.23 0.60 21.85
N ASP A 54 -16.67 0.94 20.63
CA ASP A 54 -17.40 0.00 19.78
C ASP A 54 -16.51 -1.08 19.13
N ALA A 55 -15.18 -0.91 19.16
CA ALA A 55 -14.26 -1.74 18.39
C ALA A 55 -13.41 -2.71 19.24
N ILE A 56 -13.48 -2.66 20.58
CA ILE A 56 -12.41 -3.24 21.39
C ILE A 56 -12.88 -3.89 22.71
N ASP A 57 -13.16 -5.20 22.67
CA ASP A 57 -13.42 -6.04 23.87
C ASP A 57 -12.25 -6.12 24.87
N TRP A 58 -11.03 -5.79 24.45
CA TRP A 58 -9.82 -5.91 25.27
C TRP A 58 -9.42 -4.62 26.02
N LEU A 59 -10.13 -3.51 25.77
CA LEU A 59 -9.85 -2.21 26.36
C LEU A 59 -10.61 -2.07 27.68
N SER A 60 -9.87 -2.11 28.79
CA SER A 60 -10.49 -2.04 30.13
C SER A 60 -10.86 -0.62 30.56
N ARG A 61 -10.20 0.40 30.00
CA ARG A 61 -10.43 1.81 30.36
C ARG A 61 -9.97 2.74 29.23
N LEU A 62 -10.88 3.60 28.77
CA LEU A 62 -10.61 4.73 27.89
C LEU A 62 -10.72 6.01 28.73
N GLU A 63 -9.60 6.72 28.95
CA GLU A 63 -9.66 8.01 29.67
C GLU A 63 -9.38 9.17 28.73
N LEU A 64 -10.28 10.16 28.75
CA LEU A 64 -10.06 11.49 28.22
C LEU A 64 -9.65 12.41 29.38
N THR A 65 -8.59 13.19 29.21
CA THR A 65 -8.12 14.13 30.24
C THR A 65 -9.21 15.15 30.61
N PRO A 66 -9.51 15.39 31.91
CA PRO A 66 -10.54 16.34 32.33
C PRO A 66 -10.30 17.75 31.77
N THR A 67 -11.37 18.47 31.46
CA THR A 67 -11.28 19.88 31.06
C THR A 67 -10.70 20.67 32.23
N HIS A 68 -9.60 21.40 32.02
CA HIS A 68 -8.81 22.07 33.06
C HIS A 68 -7.91 21.19 33.95
N SER A 69 -7.71 19.90 33.63
CA SER A 69 -6.55 19.20 34.20
C SER A 69 -5.27 19.81 33.63
N GLY A 70 -4.30 20.17 34.49
CA GLY A 70 -2.96 20.56 34.04
C GLY A 70 -2.43 19.54 33.03
N GLN A 71 -1.72 20.03 32.00
CA GLN A 71 -1.21 19.24 30.88
C GLN A 71 -0.81 17.83 31.36
N SER A 72 -1.40 16.78 30.79
CA SER A 72 -1.00 15.38 31.05
C SER A 72 0.43 15.07 30.60
N LYS A 73 1.07 16.03 29.92
CA LYS A 73 2.52 16.10 29.84
C LYS A 73 3.04 16.46 31.22
N ALA A 74 3.59 15.46 31.92
CA ALA A 74 4.48 15.76 33.03
C ALA A 74 5.43 16.88 32.60
N SER A 75 5.39 18.02 33.28
CA SER A 75 6.35 19.12 33.10
C SER A 75 7.79 18.71 33.39
N VAL A 76 7.98 17.48 33.88
CA VAL A 76 9.24 16.85 34.29
C VAL A 76 9.86 15.99 33.19
N GLU A 77 9.16 15.68 32.08
CA GLU A 77 9.70 14.78 31.06
C GLU A 77 9.31 15.21 29.64
N SER A 78 9.90 16.30 29.14
CA SER A 78 9.88 16.59 27.70
C SER A 78 11.07 15.92 27.02
N SER A 79 10.95 14.63 26.73
CA SER A 79 11.91 13.89 25.89
C SER A 79 11.83 14.26 24.41
N HIS A 80 10.88 15.10 24.00
CA HIS A 80 10.90 15.70 22.67
C HIS A 80 12.03 16.73 22.58
N PRO A 81 12.98 16.58 21.64
CA PRO A 81 14.02 17.58 21.45
C PRO A 81 13.36 18.91 21.08
N ARG A 82 13.41 19.86 22.01
CA ARG A 82 13.08 21.26 21.75
C ARG A 82 14.37 21.92 21.30
N GLU A 83 14.47 22.23 20.02
CA GLU A 83 15.53 23.10 19.54
C GLU A 83 15.39 24.47 20.24
N LYS A 84 16.51 24.97 20.77
CA LYS A 84 16.57 26.34 21.29
C LYS A 84 16.31 27.27 20.11
N GLN A 85 15.18 27.98 20.14
CA GLN A 85 14.92 29.03 19.16
C GLN A 85 15.98 30.12 19.33
N SER A 86 16.90 30.25 18.37
CA SER A 86 17.67 31.49 18.28
C SER A 86 16.69 32.61 17.92
N GLY A 87 16.90 33.81 18.44
CA GLY A 87 16.04 34.97 18.14
C GLY A 87 16.13 35.48 16.69
N ASP A 88 16.62 34.64 15.77
CA ASP A 88 16.73 34.91 14.35
C ASP A 88 15.38 34.68 13.65
N GLN A 89 15.30 35.08 12.39
CA GLN A 89 14.13 34.85 11.55
C GLN A 89 13.76 33.35 11.53
N PRO A 90 12.46 33.00 11.66
CA PRO A 90 12.03 31.60 11.60
C PRO A 90 12.53 30.96 10.31
N THR A 91 13.43 30.00 10.43
CA THR A 91 13.87 29.15 9.33
C THR A 91 13.20 27.79 9.49
N HIS A 92 12.81 27.18 8.37
CA HIS A 92 12.18 25.87 8.36
C HIS A 92 13.09 24.92 7.60
N PHE A 93 13.44 23.80 8.22
CA PHE A 93 14.10 22.70 7.52
C PHE A 93 13.03 21.89 6.79
N GLN A 94 13.01 21.96 5.47
CA GLN A 94 12.15 21.13 4.63
C GLN A 94 12.99 19.98 4.05
N SER A 95 12.73 18.76 4.50
CA SER A 95 13.34 17.56 3.92
C SER A 95 12.81 17.28 2.52
N ASN A 96 13.61 16.67 1.65
CA ASN A 96 13.19 16.16 0.33
C ASN A 96 12.47 14.79 0.40
N PHE A 97 12.06 14.36 1.59
CA PHE A 97 11.41 13.06 1.79
C PHE A 97 9.95 13.08 1.31
N ASN A 98 9.55 12.01 0.63
CA ASN A 98 8.13 11.69 0.53
C ASN A 98 7.62 11.20 1.90
N PHE A 99 6.30 11.09 2.06
CA PHE A 99 5.71 10.71 3.34
C PHE A 99 6.25 9.37 3.88
N VAL A 100 6.40 8.37 3.01
CA VAL A 100 6.91 7.05 3.42
C VAL A 100 8.36 7.14 3.88
N MET A 101 9.21 7.88 3.18
CA MET A 101 10.60 8.12 3.59
C MET A 101 10.68 8.85 4.93
N ALA A 102 9.78 9.82 5.18
CA ALA A 102 9.69 10.47 6.48
C ALA A 102 9.28 9.47 7.58
N ALA A 103 8.35 8.56 7.31
CA ALA A 103 7.97 7.50 8.24
C ALA A 103 9.15 6.53 8.50
N ARG A 104 9.91 6.15 7.47
CA ARG A 104 11.13 5.34 7.62
C ARG A 104 12.16 6.04 8.52
N ALA A 105 12.41 7.32 8.30
CA ALA A 105 13.33 8.10 9.12
C ALA A 105 12.88 8.15 10.58
N GLU A 106 11.57 8.30 10.83
CA GLU A 106 11.02 8.29 12.19
C GLU A 106 11.11 6.92 12.87
N ILE A 107 10.99 5.82 12.12
CA ILE A 107 11.25 4.46 12.65
C ILE A 107 12.69 4.35 13.14
N TYR A 108 13.68 4.77 12.33
CA TYR A 108 15.08 4.73 12.73
C TYR A 108 15.37 5.65 13.91
N ARG A 109 14.79 6.85 13.92
CA ARG A 109 14.89 7.78 15.04
C ARG A 109 14.33 7.20 16.33
N ALA A 110 13.15 6.57 16.29
CA ALA A 110 12.58 5.92 17.45
C ALA A 110 13.48 4.77 17.98
N ILE A 111 14.13 4.03 17.09
CA ILE A 111 15.10 2.99 17.46
C ILE A 111 16.35 3.60 18.10
N GLU A 112 16.87 4.68 17.52
CA GLU A 112 17.99 5.44 18.05
C GLU A 112 17.67 5.97 19.46
N ASP A 113 16.56 6.70 19.61
CA ASP A 113 16.10 7.26 20.88
C ASP A 113 15.95 6.16 21.95
N ASN A 114 15.37 5.01 21.60
CA ASN A 114 15.23 3.88 22.51
C ASN A 114 16.56 3.26 22.94
N ARG A 115 17.62 3.42 22.15
CA ARG A 115 18.95 2.87 22.41
C ARG A 115 19.86 3.81 23.17
N ILE A 116 19.79 5.11 22.88
CA ILE A 116 20.78 6.09 23.36
C ILE A 116 20.23 7.05 24.42
N SER A 117 18.90 7.18 24.56
CA SER A 117 18.33 8.07 25.56
C SER A 117 18.70 7.63 26.97
N ASP A 118 19.08 8.59 27.80
CA ASP A 118 19.34 8.35 29.21
C ASP A 118 18.03 8.11 29.97
N ALA A 119 17.89 6.91 30.51
CA ALA A 119 16.79 6.49 31.38
C ALA A 119 17.29 6.05 32.76
N SER A 120 18.49 6.50 33.18
CA SER A 120 19.09 6.17 34.48
C SER A 120 18.20 6.53 35.66
N GLY A 121 17.45 7.62 35.57
CA GLY A 121 16.48 8.03 36.59
C GLY A 121 15.31 7.07 36.80
N ARG A 122 15.13 6.06 35.92
CA ARG A 122 14.11 5.02 36.02
C ARG A 122 14.67 3.67 36.51
N MET A 123 15.97 3.57 36.75
CA MET A 123 16.60 2.33 37.24
C MET A 123 16.48 2.19 38.76
N THR A 124 16.29 0.95 39.21
CA THR A 124 16.35 0.57 40.63
C THR A 124 17.77 0.17 41.03
N GLU A 125 18.05 0.07 42.33
CA GLU A 125 19.34 -0.44 42.83
C GLU A 125 19.66 -1.85 42.31
N GLU A 126 18.64 -2.71 42.19
CA GLU A 126 18.78 -4.04 41.60
C GLU A 126 19.18 -3.98 40.12
N ASP A 127 18.62 -3.03 39.35
CA ASP A 127 18.95 -2.86 37.94
C ASP A 127 20.41 -2.42 37.74
N TRP A 128 20.95 -1.63 38.66
CA TRP A 128 22.36 -1.23 38.62
C TRP A 128 23.31 -2.41 38.88
N LEU A 129 22.92 -3.37 39.72
CA LEU A 129 23.71 -4.58 39.98
C LEU A 129 23.73 -5.54 38.77
N GLU A 130 22.68 -5.53 37.95
CA GLU A 130 22.61 -6.33 36.71
C GLU A 130 23.55 -5.79 35.61
N GLY A 131 23.97 -4.53 35.68
CA GLY A 131 25.05 -3.98 34.84
C GLY A 131 24.70 -3.74 33.37
N PHE A 132 23.42 -3.51 33.04
CA PHE A 132 23.02 -3.13 31.68
C PHE A 132 22.99 -1.60 31.49
N ALA A 133 23.15 -1.13 30.25
CA ALA A 133 23.15 0.30 29.97
C ALA A 133 21.75 0.92 30.18
N PRO A 134 21.63 2.10 30.83
CA PRO A 134 20.38 2.74 31.27
C PRO A 134 19.56 3.32 30.09
N SER A 135 19.20 2.51 29.11
CA SER A 135 18.40 2.93 27.94
C SER A 135 16.99 2.34 27.98
N PRO A 136 15.99 3.02 27.39
CA PRO A 136 14.61 2.53 27.33
C PRO A 136 14.49 1.10 26.81
N ASN A 137 15.24 0.75 25.75
CA ASN A 137 15.19 -0.60 25.16
C ASN A 137 15.73 -1.66 26.12
N ASN A 138 16.81 -1.37 26.87
CA ASN A 138 17.39 -2.35 27.79
C ASN A 138 16.54 -2.52 29.05
N ILE A 139 16.01 -1.42 29.60
CA ILE A 139 15.06 -1.47 30.72
C ILE A 139 13.83 -2.30 30.31
N PHE A 140 13.28 -2.04 29.12
CA PHE A 140 12.16 -2.83 28.61
C PHE A 140 12.50 -4.32 28.50
N LYS A 141 13.61 -4.67 27.84
CA LYS A 141 14.05 -6.07 27.69
C LYS A 141 14.22 -6.76 29.05
N ARG A 142 14.79 -6.08 30.03
CA ARG A 142 14.97 -6.62 31.37
C ARG A 142 13.63 -6.92 32.04
N TYR A 143 12.74 -5.94 32.12
CA TYR A 143 11.45 -6.15 32.78
C TYR A 143 10.54 -7.12 32.05
N ASP A 144 10.58 -7.13 30.71
CA ASP A 144 9.88 -8.14 29.91
C ASP A 144 10.40 -9.55 30.21
N SER A 145 11.72 -9.74 30.30
CA SER A 145 12.34 -11.03 30.65
C SER A 145 11.96 -11.53 32.06
N LEU A 146 11.63 -10.60 32.97
CA LEU A 146 11.17 -10.91 34.33
C LEU A 146 9.65 -11.12 34.41
N GLY A 147 8.93 -11.07 33.29
CA GLY A 147 7.46 -11.12 33.25
C GLY A 147 6.78 -9.87 33.81
N ARG A 148 7.52 -8.77 34.00
CA ARG A 148 7.00 -7.46 34.42
C ARG A 148 6.45 -6.67 33.23
N ASN A 149 5.70 -7.35 32.36
CA ASN A 149 5.01 -6.77 31.22
C ASN A 149 3.55 -7.27 31.22
N SER A 150 2.60 -6.32 31.25
CA SER A 150 1.16 -6.60 31.22
C SER A 150 0.52 -6.33 29.86
N ALA A 151 1.33 -6.20 28.81
CA ALA A 151 0.85 -5.98 27.46
C ALA A 151 -0.04 -7.15 26.98
N VAL A 152 -1.10 -6.79 26.26
CA VAL A 152 -2.02 -7.74 25.64
C VAL A 152 -1.54 -8.00 24.22
N ASN A 153 -1.11 -9.23 23.96
CA ASN A 153 -0.72 -9.66 22.62
C ASN A 153 -1.97 -9.83 21.74
N MET A 154 -1.85 -9.41 20.49
CA MET A 154 -2.89 -9.55 19.48
C MET A 154 -2.34 -10.33 18.28
N PRO A 155 -3.03 -11.38 17.81
CA PRO A 155 -2.67 -12.03 16.55
C PRO A 155 -2.64 -11.03 15.39
N PHE A 156 -1.69 -11.18 14.47
CA PHE A 156 -1.48 -10.23 13.38
C PHE A 156 -2.74 -10.03 12.53
N GLU A 157 -3.43 -11.12 12.20
CA GLU A 157 -4.64 -11.10 11.39
C GLU A 157 -5.80 -10.40 12.09
N LYS A 158 -5.83 -10.44 13.44
CA LYS A 158 -6.79 -9.68 14.23
C LYS A 158 -6.41 -8.19 14.24
N ALA A 159 -5.12 -7.86 14.35
CA ALA A 159 -4.64 -6.49 14.30
C ALA A 159 -4.96 -5.82 12.95
N VAL A 160 -4.80 -6.55 11.84
CA VAL A 160 -5.17 -6.09 10.50
C VAL A 160 -6.66 -5.75 10.45
N ARG A 161 -7.54 -6.67 10.85
CA ARG A 161 -9.00 -6.46 10.81
C ARG A 161 -9.49 -5.33 11.71
N VAL A 162 -8.86 -5.13 12.87
CA VAL A 162 -9.30 -4.14 13.87
C VAL A 162 -8.79 -2.74 13.55
N PHE A 163 -7.53 -2.61 13.11
CA PHE A 163 -6.89 -1.30 13.01
C PHE A 163 -6.73 -0.78 11.58
N LEU A 164 -6.62 -1.65 10.57
CA LEU A 164 -6.49 -1.18 9.20
C LEU A 164 -7.86 -0.86 8.59
N THR A 165 -7.88 0.12 7.71
CA THR A 165 -9.13 0.63 7.14
C THR A 165 -9.53 -0.20 5.91
N PRO A 166 -10.77 -0.69 5.83
CA PRO A 166 -11.26 -1.41 4.67
C PRO A 166 -11.50 -0.45 3.49
N TYR A 167 -11.03 -0.82 2.31
CA TYR A 167 -11.20 -0.10 1.05
C TYR A 167 -11.72 -1.03 -0.05
N PRO A 168 -12.60 -0.54 -0.94
CA PRO A 168 -13.07 -1.33 -2.08
C PRO A 168 -11.93 -1.61 -3.06
N ILE A 169 -11.86 -2.85 -3.54
CA ILE A 169 -10.90 -3.32 -4.53
C ILE A 169 -11.58 -4.23 -5.54
N SER A 170 -10.95 -4.33 -6.71
CA SER A 170 -11.42 -5.21 -7.78
C SER A 170 -10.45 -6.36 -8.02
N ILE A 171 -10.92 -7.60 -7.97
CA ILE A 171 -10.17 -8.76 -8.42
C ILE A 171 -10.47 -8.98 -9.90
N ARG A 172 -9.40 -9.04 -10.70
CA ARG A 172 -9.43 -9.28 -12.14
C ARG A 172 -8.65 -10.56 -12.45
N ARG A 173 -8.74 -11.02 -13.70
CA ARG A 173 -8.09 -12.25 -14.17
C ARG A 173 -6.59 -12.31 -13.87
N ASP A 174 -5.91 -11.17 -13.86
CA ASP A 174 -4.46 -11.09 -13.69
C ASP A 174 -4.02 -10.66 -12.28
N GLY A 175 -4.92 -10.20 -11.42
CA GLY A 175 -4.52 -9.80 -10.07
C GLY A 175 -5.58 -8.98 -9.35
N VAL A 176 -5.19 -8.52 -8.16
CA VAL A 176 -6.03 -7.66 -7.32
C VAL A 176 -5.67 -6.20 -7.57
N TYR A 177 -6.67 -5.33 -7.68
CA TYR A 177 -6.49 -3.94 -8.05
C TYR A 177 -7.08 -2.99 -7.01
N LEU A 178 -6.22 -2.09 -6.51
CA LEU A 178 -6.60 -0.91 -5.73
C LEU A 178 -6.22 0.34 -6.54
N TYR A 179 -7.20 1.18 -6.89
CA TYR A 179 -7.01 2.41 -7.69
C TYR A 179 -6.14 2.23 -8.96
N SER A 180 -6.16 1.09 -9.66
CA SER A 180 -5.29 0.77 -10.82
C SER A 180 -3.85 0.32 -10.54
N ARG A 181 -3.43 0.18 -9.28
CA ARG A 181 -2.22 -0.55 -8.90
C ARG A 181 -2.55 -2.03 -8.69
N ARG A 182 -1.71 -2.90 -9.26
CA ARG A 182 -1.86 -4.36 -9.19
C ARG A 182 -1.12 -4.91 -7.97
N TYR A 183 -1.76 -5.85 -7.29
CA TYR A 183 -1.25 -6.59 -6.15
C TYR A 183 -1.40 -8.08 -6.42
N ASN A 184 -0.45 -8.86 -5.90
CA ASN A 184 -0.49 -10.31 -6.01
C ASN A 184 0.21 -10.99 -4.82
N SER A 185 -0.14 -12.25 -4.60
CA SER A 185 0.60 -13.16 -3.74
C SER A 185 0.41 -14.60 -4.20
N GLN A 186 1.35 -15.46 -3.80
CA GLN A 186 1.25 -16.88 -4.07
C GLN A 186 0.03 -17.48 -3.36
N SER A 187 -0.23 -17.09 -2.11
CA SER A 187 -1.36 -17.60 -1.32
C SER A 187 -2.71 -17.36 -2.00
N VAL A 188 -2.91 -16.19 -2.62
CA VAL A 188 -4.15 -15.89 -3.35
C VAL A 188 -4.20 -16.65 -4.67
N SER A 189 -3.07 -16.78 -5.36
CA SER A 189 -3.00 -17.56 -6.61
C SER A 189 -3.37 -19.03 -6.38
N ASP A 190 -2.94 -19.61 -5.25
CA ASP A 190 -3.19 -21.00 -4.88
C ASP A 190 -4.67 -21.30 -4.59
N THR A 191 -5.46 -20.28 -4.22
CA THR A 191 -6.93 -20.43 -4.05
C THR A 191 -7.66 -20.70 -5.38
N GLY A 192 -7.02 -20.48 -6.52
CA GLY A 192 -7.65 -20.57 -7.84
C GLY A 192 -8.68 -19.47 -8.11
N VAL A 193 -8.72 -18.39 -7.32
CA VAL A 193 -9.69 -17.29 -7.48
C VAL A 193 -9.62 -16.68 -8.88
N PHE A 194 -8.43 -16.56 -9.48
CA PHE A 194 -8.24 -15.97 -10.80
C PHE A 194 -8.86 -16.82 -11.93
N ASP A 195 -8.87 -18.15 -11.79
CA ASP A 195 -9.50 -19.05 -12.76
C ASP A 195 -11.03 -18.98 -12.70
N ARG A 196 -11.59 -18.80 -11.49
CA ARG A 196 -13.03 -18.57 -11.29
C ARG A 196 -13.48 -17.26 -11.97
N ILE A 197 -12.65 -16.22 -11.88
CA ILE A 197 -12.90 -14.89 -12.45
C ILE A 197 -12.87 -14.89 -13.98
N ALA A 198 -12.00 -15.71 -14.59
CA ALA A 198 -11.93 -15.84 -16.05
C ALA A 198 -13.27 -16.23 -16.70
N ARG A 199 -14.21 -16.78 -15.91
CA ARG A 199 -15.58 -17.09 -16.34
C ARG A 199 -16.61 -16.01 -15.99
N ASN A 200 -16.39 -15.22 -14.92
CA ASN A 200 -17.41 -14.38 -14.26
C ASN A 200 -17.10 -12.87 -14.16
N GLY A 201 -16.12 -12.33 -14.89
CA GLY A 201 -15.96 -10.87 -15.01
C GLY A 201 -15.05 -10.27 -13.94
N VAL A 202 -15.50 -9.24 -13.21
CA VAL A 202 -14.73 -8.55 -12.14
C VAL A 202 -15.43 -8.81 -10.81
N ILE A 203 -14.67 -9.14 -9.76
CA ILE A 203 -15.21 -9.32 -8.40
C ILE A 203 -14.81 -8.11 -7.55
N GLU A 204 -15.79 -7.42 -6.99
CA GLU A 204 -15.57 -6.32 -6.03
C GLU A 204 -15.60 -6.88 -4.60
N ILE A 205 -14.52 -6.68 -3.84
CA ILE A 205 -14.44 -7.02 -2.42
C ILE A 205 -13.80 -5.87 -1.64
N GLN A 206 -13.63 -6.03 -0.33
CA GLN A 206 -12.88 -5.11 0.51
C GLN A 206 -11.48 -5.65 0.80
N ALA A 207 -10.51 -4.75 0.81
CA ALA A 207 -9.15 -4.99 1.30
C ALA A 207 -8.89 -4.11 2.51
N TYR A 208 -8.19 -4.64 3.50
CA TYR A 208 -7.61 -3.86 4.59
C TYR A 208 -6.32 -3.21 4.10
N VAL A 209 -6.16 -1.91 4.34
CA VAL A 209 -5.05 -1.13 3.79
C VAL A 209 -4.37 -0.30 4.87
N LEU A 210 -3.03 -0.30 4.81
CA LEU A 210 -2.20 0.66 5.53
C LEU A 210 -2.18 1.99 4.75
N THR A 211 -2.98 2.96 5.18
CA THR A 211 -3.16 4.26 4.48
C THR A 211 -1.86 5.04 4.29
N MET A 212 -0.94 4.91 5.24
CA MET A 212 0.37 5.57 5.24
C MET A 212 1.39 4.96 4.27
N CYS A 213 1.23 3.70 3.88
CA CYS A 213 2.13 3.02 2.96
C CYS A 213 1.40 1.86 2.28
N VAL A 214 1.03 2.04 1.01
CA VAL A 214 0.29 1.03 0.23
C VAL A 214 1.24 0.06 -0.49
N ARG A 215 2.19 -0.48 0.27
CA ARG A 215 3.12 -1.52 -0.17
C ARG A 215 2.47 -2.90 -0.18
N HIS A 216 1.67 -3.16 0.85
CA HIS A 216 0.91 -4.38 1.05
C HIS A 216 -0.57 -4.05 1.27
N ILE A 217 -1.44 -4.96 0.85
CA ILE A 217 -2.87 -4.97 1.18
C ILE A 217 -3.25 -6.35 1.69
N TRP A 218 -4.31 -6.44 2.48
CA TRP A 218 -4.84 -7.73 2.95
C TRP A 218 -6.27 -7.91 2.49
N ILE A 219 -6.60 -9.10 2.00
CA ILE A 219 -7.96 -9.44 1.57
C ILE A 219 -8.43 -10.68 2.31
N GLU A 220 -9.74 -10.80 2.47
CA GLU A 220 -10.36 -11.98 3.07
C GLU A 220 -11.00 -12.83 1.98
N LEU A 221 -10.52 -14.06 1.81
CA LEU A 221 -11.05 -15.04 0.88
C LEU A 221 -11.28 -16.36 1.63
N ASP A 222 -12.46 -16.96 1.45
CA ASP A 222 -12.81 -18.25 2.05
C ASP A 222 -12.58 -18.30 3.60
N GLY A 223 -12.65 -17.15 4.27
CA GLY A 223 -12.46 -17.00 5.73
C GLY A 223 -11.01 -16.80 6.18
N GLU A 224 -10.04 -16.80 5.25
CA GLU A 224 -8.63 -16.59 5.51
C GLU A 224 -8.17 -15.20 5.05
N LEU A 225 -7.26 -14.60 5.84
CA LEU A 225 -6.66 -13.32 5.51
C LEU A 225 -5.38 -13.56 4.70
N HIS A 226 -5.34 -13.03 3.49
CA HIS A 226 -4.16 -13.12 2.62
C HIS A 226 -3.48 -11.76 2.50
N GLU A 227 -2.16 -11.75 2.69
CA GLU A 227 -1.31 -10.59 2.40
C GLU A 227 -0.91 -10.57 0.92
N LEU A 228 -1.01 -9.41 0.27
CA LEU A 228 -0.63 -9.20 -1.11
C LEU A 228 0.35 -8.04 -1.19
N SER A 229 1.41 -8.23 -1.97
CA SER A 229 2.41 -7.21 -2.24
C SER A 229 2.12 -6.54 -3.58
N MET A 230 2.46 -5.27 -3.70
CA MET A 230 2.36 -4.58 -4.99
C MET A 230 3.25 -5.24 -6.04
N VAL A 231 2.75 -5.34 -7.27
CA VAL A 231 3.51 -5.84 -8.42
C VAL A 231 4.24 -4.66 -9.05
N LEU A 232 5.56 -4.71 -9.01
CA LEU A 232 6.42 -3.68 -9.61
C LEU A 232 6.42 -3.82 -11.14
N SER A 233 6.30 -2.68 -11.82
CA SER A 233 6.56 -2.61 -13.26
C SER A 233 8.06 -2.76 -13.53
N ALA A 234 8.41 -3.37 -14.66
CA ALA A 234 9.81 -3.52 -15.06
C ALA A 234 10.52 -2.15 -15.11
N GLY A 235 11.69 -2.06 -14.46
CA GLY A 235 12.51 -0.84 -14.43
C GLY A 235 12.15 0.18 -13.34
N VAL A 236 11.16 -0.10 -12.48
CA VAL A 236 10.84 0.74 -11.32
C VAL A 236 11.65 0.25 -10.12
N GLU A 237 12.38 1.15 -9.47
CA GLU A 237 13.07 0.83 -8.22
C GLU A 237 12.05 0.54 -7.11
N PRO A 238 12.22 -0.54 -6.33
CA PRO A 238 11.25 -0.93 -5.29
C PRO A 238 10.90 0.20 -4.32
N ASP A 239 11.89 0.97 -3.86
CA ASP A 239 11.69 2.06 -2.89
C ASP A 239 10.99 3.28 -3.48
N SER A 240 11.07 3.49 -4.78
CA SER A 240 10.42 4.63 -5.47
C SER A 240 8.89 4.47 -5.59
N SER A 241 8.39 3.26 -5.35
CA SER A 241 6.99 2.91 -5.55
C SER A 241 6.14 2.89 -4.28
N ASP A 242 6.82 3.00 -3.12
CA ASP A 242 6.15 3.13 -1.83
C ASP A 242 5.59 4.56 -1.68
N ILE A 243 4.26 4.64 -1.62
CA ILE A 243 3.51 5.90 -1.53
C ILE A 243 2.34 5.73 -0.55
N THR A 244 1.67 6.82 -0.24
CA THR A 244 0.43 6.79 0.56
C THR A 244 -0.77 6.38 -0.29
N LEU A 245 -1.88 6.02 0.38
CA LEU A 245 -3.15 5.75 -0.30
C LEU A 245 -3.67 6.99 -1.05
N ASP A 246 -3.50 8.18 -0.47
CA ASP A 246 -3.93 9.44 -1.07
C ASP A 246 -3.14 9.75 -2.34
N ASP A 247 -1.82 9.56 -2.32
CA ASP A 247 -0.96 9.69 -3.51
C ASP A 247 -1.38 8.68 -4.58
N LEU A 248 -1.70 7.44 -4.20
CA LEU A 248 -2.18 6.42 -5.13
C LEU A 248 -3.52 6.82 -5.77
N ALA A 249 -4.43 7.38 -4.99
CA ALA A 249 -5.72 7.86 -5.50
C ALA A 249 -5.52 9.02 -6.49
N LEU A 250 -4.63 9.97 -6.17
CA LEU A 250 -4.29 11.10 -7.04
C LEU A 250 -3.66 10.63 -8.36
N ILE A 251 -2.73 9.67 -8.31
CA ILE A 251 -2.13 9.07 -9.51
C ILE A 251 -3.21 8.39 -10.38
N ASN A 252 -4.17 7.72 -9.76
CA ASN A 252 -5.26 7.08 -10.48
C ASN A 252 -6.17 8.10 -11.18
N GLU A 253 -6.53 9.19 -10.50
CA GLU A 253 -7.31 10.28 -11.11
C GLU A 253 -6.59 10.88 -12.32
N ALA A 254 -5.29 11.19 -12.17
CA ALA A 254 -4.48 11.70 -13.28
C ALA A 254 -4.41 10.71 -14.44
N ARG A 255 -4.30 9.40 -14.16
CA ARG A 255 -4.33 8.33 -15.17
C ARG A 255 -5.67 8.26 -15.90
N LEU A 256 -6.79 8.35 -15.18
CA LEU A 256 -8.12 8.34 -15.77
C LEU A 256 -8.35 9.55 -16.68
N GLN A 257 -7.89 10.74 -16.26
CA GLN A 257 -7.94 11.96 -17.07
C GLN A 257 -7.10 11.82 -18.35
N ALA A 258 -5.84 11.35 -18.24
CA ALA A 258 -4.97 11.14 -19.38
C ALA A 258 -5.53 10.12 -20.38
N GLN A 259 -6.11 9.02 -19.89
CA GLN A 259 -6.79 8.03 -20.74
C GLN A 259 -8.00 8.63 -21.45
N SER A 260 -8.75 9.51 -20.78
CA SER A 260 -9.87 10.22 -21.38
C SER A 260 -9.41 11.11 -22.54
N LEU A 261 -8.34 11.89 -22.35
CA LEU A 261 -7.74 12.72 -23.40
C LEU A 261 -7.25 11.89 -24.58
N LEU A 262 -6.58 10.76 -24.31
CA LEU A 262 -6.10 9.86 -25.35
C LEU A 262 -7.25 9.28 -26.19
N ARG A 263 -8.42 8.99 -25.61
CA ARG A 263 -9.59 8.53 -26.37
C ARG A 263 -10.05 9.57 -27.39
N VAL A 264 -10.04 10.85 -27.02
CA VAL A 264 -10.37 11.96 -27.93
C VAL A 264 -9.31 12.10 -29.02
N GLN A 265 -8.02 12.08 -28.65
CA GLN A 265 -6.91 12.18 -29.60
C GLN A 265 -6.88 11.03 -30.61
N LYS A 266 -7.21 9.79 -30.19
CA LYS A 266 -7.29 8.63 -31.08
C LYS A 266 -8.29 8.80 -32.21
N MET A 267 -9.31 9.65 -32.03
CA MET A 267 -10.27 9.98 -33.09
C MET A 267 -9.79 11.15 -33.95
N ALA A 268 -9.28 12.21 -33.33
CA ALA A 268 -8.92 13.46 -34.01
C ALA A 268 -7.62 13.36 -34.83
N VAL A 269 -6.58 12.69 -34.32
CA VAL A 269 -5.26 12.66 -34.96
C VAL A 269 -5.27 11.96 -36.32
N PRO A 270 -5.92 10.80 -36.52
CA PRO A 270 -6.03 10.20 -37.84
C PRO A 270 -6.69 11.13 -38.85
N GLU A 271 -7.77 11.81 -38.47
CA GLU A 271 -8.47 12.75 -39.34
C GLU A 271 -7.59 13.95 -39.71
N GLU A 272 -6.90 14.55 -38.74
CA GLU A 272 -5.96 15.63 -38.98
C GLU A 272 -4.83 15.20 -39.94
N LEU A 273 -4.25 14.02 -39.71
CA LEU A 273 -3.18 13.48 -40.55
C LEU A 273 -3.67 13.17 -41.97
N ASP A 274 -4.91 12.70 -42.12
CA ASP A 274 -5.52 12.42 -43.42
C ASP A 274 -5.81 13.72 -44.19
N GLN A 275 -6.29 14.77 -43.50
CA GLN A 275 -6.47 16.11 -44.09
C GLN A 275 -5.14 16.72 -44.53
N ARG A 276 -4.09 16.66 -43.70
CA ARG A 276 -2.75 17.13 -44.07
C ARG A 276 -2.19 16.36 -45.27
N PHE A 277 -2.31 15.03 -45.27
CA PHE A 277 -1.88 14.21 -46.41
C PHE A 277 -2.59 14.60 -47.70
N GLN A 278 -3.89 14.88 -47.64
CA GLN A 278 -4.66 15.32 -48.80
C GLN A 278 -4.26 16.71 -49.29
N GLN A 279 -3.94 17.64 -48.39
CA GLN A 279 -3.44 18.96 -48.76
C GLN A 279 -2.06 18.89 -49.43
N ASP A 280 -1.16 18.04 -48.92
CA ASP A 280 0.21 17.93 -49.42
C ASP A 280 0.30 17.16 -50.75
N THR A 281 -0.50 16.11 -50.92
CA THR A 281 -0.39 15.19 -52.07
C THR A 281 -1.51 15.34 -53.10
N GLY A 282 -2.58 16.06 -52.75
CA GLY A 282 -3.80 16.15 -53.56
C GLY A 282 -4.62 14.85 -53.63
N GLN A 283 -4.20 13.79 -52.93
CA GLN A 283 -4.87 12.48 -52.93
C GLN A 283 -5.32 12.09 -51.52
N LEU A 284 -6.40 11.32 -51.41
CA LEU A 284 -6.82 10.77 -50.13
C LEU A 284 -5.85 9.65 -49.71
N ARG A 285 -5.45 9.63 -48.44
CA ARG A 285 -4.50 8.63 -47.90
C ARG A 285 -4.94 7.18 -48.12
N HIS A 286 -6.24 6.95 -48.21
CA HIS A 286 -6.86 5.65 -48.46
C HIS A 286 -7.43 5.49 -49.88
N SER A 287 -6.97 6.28 -50.87
CA SER A 287 -7.40 6.14 -52.27
C SER A 287 -6.78 4.89 -52.93
N GLY A 288 -7.16 3.71 -52.45
CA GLY A 288 -6.87 2.43 -53.05
C GLY A 288 -8.16 1.80 -53.59
N THR A 289 -8.13 1.29 -54.81
CA THR A 289 -9.21 0.44 -55.33
C THR A 289 -8.96 -1.01 -54.89
N ARG A 290 -9.96 -1.67 -54.30
CA ARG A 290 -9.89 -3.12 -54.06
C ARG A 290 -9.88 -3.84 -55.40
N LYS A 291 -8.70 -4.30 -55.83
CA LYS A 291 -8.57 -5.22 -56.96
C LYS A 291 -8.81 -6.65 -56.45
N LEU A 292 -9.83 -7.31 -56.99
CA LEU A 292 -10.06 -8.74 -56.76
C LEU A 292 -8.84 -9.52 -57.28
N GLY A 293 -8.07 -10.10 -56.37
CA GLY A 293 -7.04 -11.07 -56.72
C GLY A 293 -7.69 -12.35 -57.20
N ARG A 294 -7.18 -12.92 -58.30
CA ARG A 294 -7.61 -14.25 -58.75
C ARG A 294 -7.16 -15.26 -57.69
N PRO A 295 -8.06 -16.10 -57.13
CA PRO A 295 -7.65 -17.14 -56.19
C PRO A 295 -6.59 -18.02 -56.87
N LYS A 296 -5.56 -18.41 -56.13
CA LYS A 296 -4.56 -19.37 -56.62
C LYS A 296 -5.31 -20.64 -57.02
N LYS A 297 -5.22 -21.02 -58.30
CA LYS A 297 -5.82 -22.27 -58.78
C LYS A 297 -5.06 -23.43 -58.15
N ASP A 298 -5.60 -24.00 -57.09
CA ASP A 298 -5.13 -25.27 -56.54
C ASP A 298 -5.41 -26.40 -57.53
N ALA A 299 -4.63 -27.48 -57.42
CA ALA A 299 -4.71 -28.64 -58.32
C ALA A 299 -6.11 -29.29 -58.33
N ALA A 300 -6.92 -29.10 -57.28
CA ALA A 300 -8.32 -29.52 -57.25
C ALA A 300 -9.20 -28.65 -58.18
N SER A 301 -9.04 -27.33 -58.13
CA SER A 301 -9.81 -26.40 -58.97
C SER A 301 -9.45 -26.51 -60.46
N LYS A 302 -8.24 -26.94 -60.82
CA LYS A 302 -7.88 -27.29 -62.20
C LYS A 302 -8.55 -28.60 -62.66
N ARG A 303 -8.64 -29.60 -61.78
CA ARG A 303 -9.30 -30.88 -62.09
C ARG A 303 -10.81 -30.71 -62.26
N ASP A 304 -11.45 -29.91 -61.40
CA ASP A 304 -12.88 -29.60 -61.53
C ASP A 304 -13.19 -28.81 -62.83
N GLU A 305 -12.30 -27.90 -63.27
CA GLU A 305 -12.44 -27.20 -64.56
C GLU A 305 -12.26 -28.13 -65.77
N GLU A 306 -11.37 -29.13 -65.66
CA GLU A 306 -11.15 -30.15 -66.69
C GLU A 306 -12.33 -31.13 -66.78
N ASP A 307 -12.84 -31.59 -65.65
CA ASP A 307 -14.02 -32.45 -65.56
C ASP A 307 -15.28 -31.71 -66.03
N PHE A 308 -15.46 -30.44 -65.66
CA PHE A 308 -16.58 -29.63 -66.15
C PHE A 308 -16.53 -29.44 -67.67
N LYS A 309 -15.33 -29.26 -68.27
CA LYS A 309 -15.16 -29.21 -69.73
C LYS A 309 -15.40 -30.56 -70.40
N ALA A 310 -15.07 -31.67 -69.75
CA ALA A 310 -15.34 -33.01 -70.25
C ALA A 310 -16.85 -33.32 -70.24
N VAL A 311 -17.58 -32.89 -69.21
CA VAL A 311 -19.04 -33.08 -69.09
C VAL A 311 -19.83 -32.16 -70.03
N MET A 312 -19.39 -30.91 -70.23
CA MET A 312 -20.08 -29.95 -71.13
C MET A 312 -19.82 -30.18 -72.62
N GLY A 313 -19.06 -31.22 -72.99
CA GLY A 313 -18.94 -31.68 -74.37
C GLY A 313 -18.25 -30.68 -75.30
N GLY A 314 -16.92 -30.68 -75.30
CA GLY A 314 -16.16 -30.09 -76.40
C GLY A 314 -16.47 -30.81 -77.71
N LYS A 315 -17.28 -30.19 -78.59
CA LYS A 315 -17.10 -30.38 -80.03
C LYS A 315 -15.74 -29.81 -80.41
N LYS A 316 -15.02 -30.57 -81.25
CA LYS A 316 -13.74 -30.22 -81.89
C LYS A 316 -13.70 -28.78 -82.38
#